data_AF-A0A2G7GUI3-F1
#
_entry.id   AF-A0A2G7GUI3-F1
#
_cell.length_a   1.000
_cell.length_b   1.000
_cell.length_c   1.000
_cell.angle_alpha   90.00
_cell.angle_beta   90.00
_cell.angle_gamma   90.00
#
_symmetry.space_group_name_H-M   'P 1'
#
loop_
_entity.id
_entity.type
_entity.pdbx_description
1 polymer ?
#
loop_
_entity_poly.entity_id
_entity_poly.type
_entity_poly.pdbx_seq_one_letter_code
_entity_poly.pdbx_strand_id
1 'polypeptide(L)' 'MLLKYLNKKKMQKWLNTPNRALNQMKPVDLFYIPTGLAMVDNVLGRIEEGVYS' A
#
# COMPACT_ATOMS: atom_id res chain seq x y z
N MET A 1 -4.07 -2.06 11.28
CA MET A 1 -2.79 -2.77 11.57
C MET A 1 -2.68 -4.01 10.66
N LEU A 2 -2.64 -3.78 9.34
CA LEU A 2 -2.69 -4.78 8.26
C LEU A 2 -1.41 -5.57 8.03
N LEU A 3 -0.30 -5.10 8.60
CA LEU A 3 0.98 -5.81 8.51
C LEU A 3 0.92 -7.23 9.07
N LYS A 4 -0.16 -7.60 9.77
CA LYS A 4 -0.28 -8.88 10.48
C LYS A 4 -0.67 -10.07 9.58
N TYR A 5 -1.36 -9.87 8.46
CA TYR A 5 -1.94 -10.98 7.67
C TYR A 5 -1.31 -11.20 6.29
N LEU A 6 -0.61 -10.22 5.73
CA LEU A 6 0.18 -10.41 4.52
C LEU A 6 1.52 -11.06 4.86
N ASN A 7 1.81 -12.20 4.23
CA ASN A 7 3.15 -12.80 4.29
C ASN A 7 4.19 -11.73 3.95
N LYS A 8 5.25 -11.61 4.76
CA LYS A 8 6.32 -10.61 4.63
C LYS A 8 6.82 -10.45 3.18
N LYS A 9 6.94 -11.55 2.44
CA LYS A 9 7.38 -11.54 1.03
C LYS A 9 6.35 -10.89 0.10
N LYS A 10 5.06 -11.18 0.30
CA LYS A 10 3.97 -10.55 -0.46
C LYS A 10 3.89 -9.05 -0.15
N MET A 11 4.04 -8.68 1.12
CA MET A 11 4.04 -7.27 1.52
C MET A 11 5.24 -6.52 0.91
N GLN A 12 6.45 -7.06 1.03
CA GLN A 12 7.63 -6.46 0.41
C GLN A 12 7.46 -6.31 -1.11
N LYS A 13 6.91 -7.33 -1.78
CA LYS A 13 6.61 -7.23 -3.22
C LYS A 13 5.63 -6.10 -3.49
N TRP A 14 4.51 -6.03 -2.78
CA TRP A 14 3.49 -5.00 -2.96
C TRP A 14 4.03 -3.59 -2.73
N LEU A 15 4.80 -3.38 -1.65
CA LEU A 15 5.44 -2.10 -1.32
C LEU A 15 6.40 -1.60 -2.40
N ASN A 16 7.02 -2.52 -3.16
CA ASN A 16 8.00 -2.22 -4.20
C ASN A 16 7.42 -2.27 -5.63
N THR A 17 6.12 -2.52 -5.78
CA THR A 17 5.45 -2.59 -7.09
C THR A 17 4.71 -1.28 -7.35
N PRO A 18 4.82 -0.67 -8.55
CA PRO A 18 3.98 0.45 -8.97
C PRO A 18 2.49 0.15 -8.72
N ASN A 19 1.79 1.07 -8.06
CA ASN A 19 0.38 0.90 -7.72
C ASN A 19 -0.48 1.93 -8.45
N ARG A 20 -1.48 1.45 -9.22
CA ARG A 20 -2.41 2.30 -9.98
C ARG A 20 -3.16 3.30 -9.10
N ALA A 21 -3.59 2.90 -7.91
CA ALA A 21 -4.29 3.76 -6.97
C ALA A 21 -3.39 4.86 -6.36
N LEU A 22 -2.07 4.72 -6.53
CA LEU A 22 -1.06 5.67 -6.07
C LEU A 22 -0.37 6.36 -7.26
N ASN A 23 -1.07 6.56 -8.38
CA ASN A 23 -0.54 7.19 -9.58
C ASN A 23 0.75 6.51 -10.10
N GLN A 24 0.78 5.18 -10.06
CA GLN A 24 1.93 4.35 -10.45
C GLN A 24 3.19 4.53 -9.60
N MET A 25 3.11 5.26 -8.48
CA MET A 25 4.20 5.29 -7.51
C MET A 25 4.26 3.96 -6.73
N LYS A 26 5.45 3.60 -6.26
CA LYS A 26 5.58 2.48 -5.33
C LYS A 26 5.16 2.98 -3.94
N PRO A 27 4.42 2.19 -3.16
CA PRO A 27 4.05 2.58 -1.80
C PRO A 27 5.24 2.98 -0.92
N VAL A 28 6.39 2.31 -1.05
CA VAL A 28 7.60 2.62 -0.27
C VAL A 28 8.15 4.02 -0.56
N ASP A 29 7.96 4.52 -1.78
CA ASP A 29 8.41 5.86 -2.20
C ASP A 29 7.52 6.97 -1.60
N LEU A 30 6.46 6.63 -0.86
CA LEU A 30 5.55 7.58 -0.22
C LEU A 30 5.77 7.71 1.30
N PHE A 31 6.60 6.84 1.89
CA PHE A 31 6.72 6.75 3.35
C PHE A 31 7.43 7.94 4.00
N TYR A 32 8.24 8.69 3.25
CA TYR A 32 8.88 9.91 3.74
C TYR A 32 7.98 11.15 3.67
N ILE A 33 6.78 11.02 3.07
CA ILE A 33 5.80 12.11 2.96
C ILE A 33 4.66 11.80 3.93
N PRO A 34 4.33 12.70 4.88
CA PRO A 34 3.25 12.46 5.86
C PRO A 34 1.90 12.12 5.20
N THR A 35 1.55 12.83 4.12
CA THR A 35 0.34 12.53 3.32
C THR A 35 0.46 11.21 2.56
N GLY A 36 1.65 10.84 2.13
CA GLY A 36 1.93 9.59 1.44
C GLY A 36 1.63 8.36 2.29
N LEU A 37 1.93 8.40 3.59
CA LEU A 37 1.55 7.34 4.53
C LEU A 37 0.03 7.15 4.59
N ALA A 38 -0.73 8.24 4.70
CA ALA A 38 -2.20 8.19 4.71
C ALA A 38 -2.77 7.66 3.38
N MET A 39 -2.15 7.98 2.24
CA MET A 39 -2.56 7.43 0.94
C MET A 39 -2.34 5.92 0.89
N VAL A 40 -1.18 5.43 1.34
CA VAL A 40 -0.90 3.99 1.37
C VAL A 40 -1.86 3.26 2.31
N ASP A 41 -2.14 3.83 3.49
CA ASP A 41 -3.08 3.27 4.46
C ASP A 41 -4.49 3.16 3.89
N ASN A 42 -4.99 4.20 3.21
CA ASN A 42 -6.28 4.18 2.53
C ASN A 42 -6.38 3.07 1.46
N VAL A 43 -5.33 2.88 0.65
CA VAL A 43 -5.33 1.81 -0.36
C VAL A 43 -5.34 0.44 0.30
N LEU A 44 -4.58 0.26 1.38
CA LEU A 44 -4.56 -0.99 2.12
C LEU A 44 -5.93 -1.29 2.76
N GLY A 45 -6.59 -0.30 3.36
CA GLY A 45 -7.94 -0.45 3.91
C GLY A 45 -8.97 -0.86 2.86
N ARG A 46 -8.91 -0.28 1.66
CA ARG A 46 -9.80 -0.70 0.55
C ARG A 46 -9.58 -2.16 0.13
N ILE A 47 -8.33 -2.64 0.15
CA ILE A 47 -8.00 -4.04 -0.15
C ILE A 47 -8.58 -4.97 0.94
N GLU A 48 -8.60 -4.56 2.21
CA GLU A 48 -9.25 -5.34 3.29
C GLU A 48 -10.74 -5.54 3.04
N GLU A 49 -11.42 -4.47 2.65
CA GLU A 49 -12.85 -4.48 2.36
C GLU A 49 -13.19 -5.18 1.03
N GLY A 50 -12.19 -5.71 0.32
CA GLY A 50 -12.36 -6.37 -0.98
C GLY A 50 -12.63 -5.40 -2.14
N VAL A 51 -12.40 -4.11 -1.94
CA VAL A 51 -12.63 -3.06 -2.94
C VAL A 51 -11.33 -2.78 -3.70
N TYR A 52 -11.23 -3.34 -4.91
CA TYR A 52 -10.07 -3.13 -5.78
C TYR A 52 -10.21 -1.85 -6.61
N SER A 53 -9.07 -1.22 -6.94
CA SER A 53 -9.00 -0.02 -7.79
C SER A 53 -8.70 -0.38 -9.21
#